data_AF-A0A356FVG6-F1
#
_entry.id   AF-A0A356FVG6-F1
#
_cell.length_a   1.000
_cell.length_b   1.000
_cell.length_c   1.000
_cell.angle_alpha   90.00
_cell.angle_beta   90.00
_cell.angle_gamma   90.00
#
_symmetry.space_group_name_H-M   'P 1'
#
loop_
_entity.id
_entity.type
_entity.pdbx_description
1 polymer ?
#
loop_
_entity_poly.entity_id
_entity_poly.type
_entity_poly.pdbx_seq_one_letter_code
_entity_poly.pdbx_strand_id
1 'polypeptide(L)'
;MSLNQDVFSEMLNRIPTRLSGDWIKQNSSYEVGLCAEIGWTPDENRYFDARYEGMNIEIKKGNSIWLDLVRYSEITLGIGYKDTITSFFIPSKDKMFIDKILFVMTDKIIELLKIDIPLATILVNLNNRMPRSLNCQASLTVHDVSKIAFYIKTF
;
A
#
# COMPACT_ATOMS: atom_id res chain seq x y z
N MET A 1 15.67 -5.11 -3.43
CA MET A 1 15.80 -6.26 -4.35
C MET A 1 15.08 -5.91 -5.65
N SER A 2 15.37 -6.53 -6.80
CA SER A 2 14.62 -6.26 -8.05
C SER A 2 13.27 -6.97 -8.02
N LEU A 3 12.20 -6.29 -8.42
CA LEU A 3 10.86 -6.89 -8.60
C LEU A 3 10.98 -8.16 -9.46
N ASN A 4 10.44 -9.28 -8.98
CA ASN A 4 10.33 -10.50 -9.80
C ASN A 4 9.23 -10.28 -10.85
N GLN A 5 9.66 -9.96 -12.07
CA GLN A 5 8.76 -9.55 -13.17
C GLN A 5 7.79 -10.66 -13.58
N ASP A 6 8.21 -11.92 -13.50
CA ASP A 6 7.36 -13.05 -13.89
C ASP A 6 6.21 -13.22 -12.89
N VAL A 7 6.55 -13.21 -11.59
CA VAL A 7 5.57 -13.31 -10.51
C VAL A 7 4.62 -12.10 -10.49
N PHE A 8 5.15 -10.89 -10.73
CA PHE A 8 4.32 -9.70 -10.85
C PHE A 8 3.37 -9.77 -12.04
N SER A 9 3.84 -10.25 -13.19
CA SER A 9 3.01 -10.43 -14.39
C SER A 9 1.90 -11.46 -14.15
N GLU A 10 2.21 -12.56 -13.46
CA GLU A 10 1.20 -13.55 -13.05
C GLU A 10 0.16 -12.93 -12.11
N MET A 11 0.60 -12.17 -11.11
CA MET A 11 -0.27 -11.44 -10.20
C MET A 11 -1.22 -10.50 -10.95
N LEU A 12 -0.73 -9.77 -11.96
CA LEU A 12 -1.55 -8.88 -12.78
C LEU A 12 -2.61 -9.62 -13.61
N ASN A 13 -2.30 -10.84 -14.07
CA ASN A 13 -3.21 -11.68 -14.85
C ASN A 13 -4.35 -12.25 -14.00
N ARG A 14 -4.17 -12.36 -12.68
CA ARG A 14 -5.23 -12.74 -11.74
C ARG A 14 -6.24 -11.63 -11.52
N ILE A 15 -5.85 -10.37 -11.70
CA ILE A 15 -6.74 -9.23 -11.51
C ILE A 15 -7.79 -9.24 -12.64
N PRO A 16 -9.09 -9.40 -12.33
CA PRO A 16 -10.16 -9.39 -13.32
C PRO A 16 -10.14 -8.13 -14.18
N THR A 17 -10.73 -8.20 -15.37
CA THR A 17 -10.87 -7.04 -16.27
C THR A 17 -11.75 -5.93 -15.71
N ARG A 18 -12.47 -6.18 -14.62
CA ARG A 18 -13.18 -5.18 -13.83
C ARG A 18 -13.33 -5.67 -12.40
N LEU A 19 -12.93 -4.86 -11.43
CA LEU A 19 -13.15 -5.14 -10.01
C LEU A 19 -14.42 -4.46 -9.54
N SER A 20 -15.33 -5.24 -8.96
CA SER A 20 -16.58 -4.77 -8.35
C SER A 20 -16.87 -5.56 -7.09
N GLY A 21 -17.63 -4.98 -6.16
CA GLY A 21 -18.05 -5.69 -4.95
C GLY A 21 -18.39 -4.74 -3.81
N ASP A 22 -19.10 -5.24 -2.81
CA ASP A 22 -19.53 -4.43 -1.66
C ASP A 22 -18.35 -3.93 -0.81
N TRP A 23 -17.21 -4.64 -0.84
CA TRP A 23 -15.96 -4.23 -0.19
C TRP A 23 -15.45 -2.87 -0.68
N ILE A 24 -15.79 -2.46 -1.91
CA ILE A 24 -15.41 -1.15 -2.46
C ILE A 24 -16.05 -0.02 -1.67
N LYS A 25 -17.29 -0.21 -1.20
CA LYS A 25 -18.06 0.79 -0.45
C LYS A 25 -17.63 0.91 1.01
N GLN A 26 -16.99 -0.12 1.55
CA GLN A 26 -16.50 -0.14 2.94
C GLN A 26 -15.35 0.85 3.14
N ASN A 27 -15.29 1.52 4.28
CA ASN A 27 -14.18 2.44 4.60
C ASN A 27 -12.97 1.72 5.22
N SER A 28 -13.17 0.53 5.79
CA SER A 28 -12.16 -0.28 6.46
C SER A 28 -12.49 -1.77 6.31
N SER A 29 -11.52 -2.65 6.61
CA SER A 29 -11.69 -4.12 6.56
C SER A 29 -12.07 -4.65 5.18
N TYR A 30 -11.74 -3.91 4.12
CA TYR A 30 -12.02 -4.28 2.74
C TYR A 30 -10.99 -5.27 2.18
N GLU A 31 -9.86 -5.45 2.87
CA GLU A 31 -8.70 -6.21 2.45
C GLU A 31 -9.05 -7.68 2.21
N VAL A 32 -9.86 -8.28 3.10
CA VAL A 32 -10.29 -9.69 2.98
C VAL A 32 -11.13 -9.90 1.72
N GLY A 33 -12.13 -9.04 1.48
CA GLY A 33 -13.00 -9.12 0.31
C GLY A 33 -12.24 -8.89 -1.00
N LEU A 34 -11.33 -7.92 -1.00
CA LEU A 34 -10.44 -7.66 -2.14
C LEU A 34 -9.53 -8.86 -2.42
N CYS A 35 -8.87 -9.41 -1.41
CA CYS A 35 -7.94 -10.53 -1.56
C CYS A 35 -8.64 -11.77 -2.11
N ALA A 36 -9.85 -12.07 -1.64
CA ALA A 36 -10.67 -13.17 -2.17
C ALA A 36 -10.98 -12.99 -3.66
N GLU A 37 -11.24 -11.77 -4.11
CA GLU A 37 -11.56 -11.44 -5.51
C GLU A 37 -10.35 -11.62 -6.44
N ILE A 38 -9.15 -11.24 -6.01
CA ILE A 38 -7.93 -11.23 -6.84
C ILE A 38 -6.98 -12.39 -6.57
N GLY A 39 -7.35 -13.30 -5.67
CA GLY A 39 -6.55 -14.48 -5.31
C GLY A 39 -5.27 -14.16 -4.53
N TRP A 40 -5.27 -13.09 -3.73
CA TRP A 40 -4.20 -12.82 -2.77
C TRP A 40 -4.52 -13.47 -1.42
N THR A 41 -3.49 -13.74 -0.63
CA THR A 41 -3.65 -14.28 0.73
C THR A 41 -3.57 -13.13 1.73
N PRO A 42 -4.63 -12.84 2.52
CA PRO A 42 -4.56 -11.84 3.59
C PRO A 42 -3.50 -12.20 4.63
N ASP A 43 -2.81 -11.19 5.17
CA ASP A 43 -1.84 -11.36 6.26
C ASP A 43 -2.00 -10.21 7.27
N GLU A 44 -2.14 -10.54 8.55
CA GLU A 44 -2.27 -9.56 9.64
C GLU A 44 -0.90 -9.01 10.09
N ASN A 45 -0.09 -8.58 9.12
CA ASN A 45 1.23 -8.02 9.38
C ASN A 45 1.18 -6.50 9.62
N ARG A 46 2.12 -5.98 10.39
CA ARG A 46 2.25 -4.52 10.61
C ARG A 46 2.61 -3.77 9.32
N TYR A 47 3.35 -4.39 8.40
CA TYR A 47 4.01 -3.72 7.27
C TYR A 47 3.34 -3.96 5.92
N PHE A 48 2.48 -4.97 5.81
CA PHE A 48 1.76 -5.33 4.59
C PHE A 48 0.45 -6.03 4.98
N ASP A 49 -0.51 -6.06 4.07
CA ASP A 49 -1.88 -6.53 4.33
C ASP A 49 -2.18 -7.86 3.62
N ALA A 50 -1.35 -8.23 2.63
CA ALA A 50 -1.51 -9.45 1.85
C ALA A 50 -0.19 -9.97 1.27
N ARG A 51 -0.25 -11.20 0.75
CA ARG A 51 0.83 -11.86 0.01
C ARG A 51 0.36 -12.47 -1.29
N TYR A 52 1.28 -12.51 -2.26
CA TYR A 52 1.14 -13.31 -3.49
C TYR A 52 2.50 -13.91 -3.87
N GLU A 53 2.61 -15.24 -3.89
CA GLU A 53 3.82 -15.96 -4.33
C GLU A 53 5.14 -15.39 -3.75
N GLY A 54 5.14 -15.13 -2.43
CA GLY A 54 6.29 -14.60 -1.69
C GLY A 54 6.47 -13.07 -1.74
N MET A 55 5.69 -12.36 -2.57
CA MET A 55 5.65 -10.89 -2.54
C MET A 55 4.78 -10.39 -1.39
N ASN A 56 5.26 -9.39 -0.65
CA ASN A 56 4.50 -8.68 0.36
C ASN A 56 3.78 -7.50 -0.27
N ILE A 57 2.50 -7.32 0.06
CA ILE A 57 1.63 -6.30 -0.56
C ILE A 57 0.94 -5.48 0.53
N GLU A 58 1.20 -4.18 0.55
CA GLU A 58 0.40 -3.21 1.30
C GLU A 58 -0.78 -2.76 0.43
N ILE A 59 -1.98 -2.71 0.99
CA ILE A 59 -3.21 -2.38 0.27
C ILE A 59 -3.75 -1.05 0.78
N LYS A 60 -3.95 -0.11 -0.15
CA LYS A 60 -4.63 1.15 0.11
C LYS A 60 -5.84 1.28 -0.81
N LYS A 61 -6.98 1.73 -0.28
CA LYS A 61 -8.18 1.99 -1.09
C LYS A 61 -8.72 3.40 -0.86
N GLY A 62 -9.00 4.10 -1.95
CA GLY A 62 -9.69 5.38 -1.91
C GLY A 62 -8.99 6.47 -2.74
N ASN A 63 -9.68 7.61 -2.85
CA ASN A 63 -9.18 8.80 -3.54
C ASN A 63 -8.31 9.69 -2.65
N SER A 64 -8.41 9.53 -1.33
CA SER A 64 -7.54 10.16 -0.35
C SER A 64 -6.53 9.14 0.15
N ILE A 65 -5.25 9.43 -0.03
CA ILE A 65 -4.18 8.48 0.30
C ILE A 65 -3.53 8.93 1.61
N TRP A 66 -3.64 8.09 2.63
CA TRP A 66 -3.04 8.28 3.94
C TRP A 66 -1.90 7.29 4.15
N LEU A 67 -0.72 7.82 4.42
CA LEU A 67 0.52 7.06 4.57
C LEU A 67 1.06 7.22 5.99
N ASP A 68 1.29 6.09 6.69
CA ASP A 68 1.76 6.07 8.08
C ASP A 68 3.26 6.39 8.14
N LEU A 69 3.59 7.60 8.59
CA LEU A 69 4.97 8.08 8.67
C LEU A 69 5.81 7.28 9.68
N VAL A 70 5.20 6.71 10.73
CA VAL A 70 5.91 5.87 11.69
C VAL A 70 6.31 4.55 11.03
N ARG A 71 5.40 3.91 10.29
CA ARG A 71 5.69 2.68 9.54
C ARG A 71 6.84 2.87 8.55
N TYR A 72 6.79 3.92 7.73
CA TYR A 72 7.85 4.18 6.76
C TYR A 72 9.18 4.56 7.44
N SER A 73 9.12 5.21 8.61
CA SER A 73 10.31 5.49 9.43
C SER A 73 10.95 4.22 9.99
N GLU A 74 10.15 3.26 10.49
CA GLU A 74 10.65 1.95 10.92
C GLU A 74 11.41 1.26 9.78
N ILE A 75 10.82 1.23 8.58
CA ILE A 75 11.45 0.62 7.39
C ILE A 75 12.75 1.33 7.03
N THR A 76 12.81 2.66 7.09
CA THR A 76 14.03 3.46 6.86
C THR A 76 15.15 3.10 7.86
N LEU A 77 14.80 2.75 9.11
CA LEU A 77 15.76 2.30 10.13
C LEU A 77 16.07 0.80 10.06
N GLY A 78 15.59 0.07 9.04
CA GLY A 78 15.81 -1.36 8.89
C GLY A 78 14.90 -2.24 9.74
N ILE A 79 13.81 -1.69 10.26
CA ILE A 79 12.78 -2.41 11.01
C ILE A 79 11.60 -2.70 10.07
N GLY A 80 11.34 -3.97 9.79
CA GLY A 80 10.26 -4.40 8.90
C GLY A 80 10.74 -4.77 7.50
N TYR A 81 9.87 -4.61 6.50
CA TYR A 81 10.06 -5.15 5.15
C TYR A 81 10.17 -4.03 4.12
N LYS A 82 11.36 -3.86 3.55
CA LYS A 82 11.61 -2.88 2.49
C LYS A 82 11.11 -3.34 1.11
N ASP A 83 11.15 -4.65 0.87
CA ASP A 83 10.70 -5.26 -0.40
C ASP A 83 9.18 -5.54 -0.35
N THR A 84 8.39 -4.47 -0.28
CA THR A 84 6.92 -4.49 -0.27
C THR A 84 6.39 -3.66 -1.45
N ILE A 85 5.33 -4.14 -2.09
CA ILE A 85 4.60 -3.39 -3.11
C ILE A 85 3.38 -2.77 -2.44
N THR A 86 3.25 -1.45 -2.49
CA THR A 86 2.01 -0.77 -2.09
C THR A 86 1.10 -0.64 -3.30
N SER A 87 -0.08 -1.26 -3.21
CA SER A 87 -1.12 -1.27 -4.23
C SER A 87 -2.26 -0.31 -3.85
N PHE A 88 -2.49 0.71 -4.66
CA PHE A 88 -3.54 1.71 -4.45
C PHE A 88 -4.73 1.43 -5.36
N PHE A 89 -5.84 1.00 -4.78
CA PHE A 89 -7.11 0.75 -5.45
C PHE A 89 -7.97 2.01 -5.44
N ILE A 90 -8.09 2.64 -6.60
CA ILE A 90 -8.80 3.91 -6.77
C ILE A 90 -10.23 3.61 -7.24
N PRO A 91 -11.25 3.80 -6.38
CA PRO A 91 -12.63 3.52 -6.75
C PRO A 91 -13.19 4.61 -7.66
N SER A 92 -14.18 4.21 -8.47
CA SER A 92 -15.07 5.11 -9.18
C SER A 92 -15.75 6.10 -8.22
N LYS A 93 -16.24 7.24 -8.74
CA LYS A 93 -16.89 8.27 -7.92
C LYS A 93 -18.09 7.73 -7.12
N ASP A 94 -18.84 6.80 -7.70
CA ASP A 94 -19.99 6.12 -7.07
C ASP A 94 -19.59 4.89 -6.24
N LYS A 95 -18.29 4.56 -6.17
CA LYS A 95 -17.72 3.41 -5.46
C LYS A 95 -18.32 2.06 -5.87
N MET A 96 -18.75 1.93 -7.12
CA MET A 96 -19.30 0.68 -7.66
C MET A 96 -18.22 -0.24 -8.22
N PHE A 97 -17.11 0.33 -8.70
CA PHE A 97 -15.99 -0.42 -9.26
C PHE A 97 -14.65 0.27 -8.94
N ILE A 98 -13.54 -0.41 -9.21
CA ILE A 98 -12.21 0.20 -9.22
C ILE A 98 -11.94 0.74 -10.62
N ASP A 99 -11.59 2.03 -10.73
CA ASP A 99 -11.22 2.67 -11.99
C ASP A 99 -9.75 2.41 -12.33
N LYS A 100 -8.91 2.34 -11.29
CA LYS A 100 -7.46 2.32 -11.44
C LYS A 100 -6.78 1.60 -10.28
N ILE A 101 -5.70 0.90 -10.57
CA ILE A 101 -4.75 0.37 -9.58
C ILE A 101 -3.38 0.96 -9.87
N LEU A 102 -2.74 1.53 -8.85
CA LEU A 102 -1.35 1.98 -8.90
C LEU A 102 -0.49 1.02 -8.10
N PHE A 103 0.61 0.53 -8.67
CA PHE A 103 1.60 -0.26 -7.95
C PHE A 103 2.87 0.55 -7.76
N VAL A 104 3.32 0.64 -6.51
CA VAL A 104 4.47 1.45 -6.10
C VAL A 104 5.36 0.62 -5.19
N MET A 105 6.67 0.69 -5.39
CA MET A 105 7.61 0.08 -4.46
C MET A 105 7.69 0.94 -3.19
N THR A 106 7.72 0.32 -2.01
CA THR A 106 7.77 1.05 -0.73
C THR A 106 8.95 2.02 -0.62
N ASP A 107 10.09 1.72 -1.22
CA ASP A 107 11.25 2.64 -1.25
C ASP A 107 10.94 3.96 -1.98
N LYS A 108 10.15 3.91 -3.07
CA LYS A 108 9.70 5.11 -3.79
C LYS A 108 8.72 5.96 -2.99
N ILE A 109 7.94 5.34 -2.11
CA ILE A 109 7.11 6.08 -1.14
C ILE A 109 7.98 6.80 -0.12
N ILE A 110 8.98 6.11 0.44
CA ILE A 110 9.94 6.71 1.39
C ILE A 110 10.69 7.88 0.76
N GLU A 111 11.15 7.73 -0.49
CA GLU A 111 11.79 8.79 -1.28
C GLU A 111 10.84 10.00 -1.46
N LEU A 112 9.58 9.76 -1.85
CA LEU A 112 8.57 10.81 -2.04
C LEU A 112 8.29 11.58 -0.74
N LEU A 113 8.19 10.86 0.38
CA LEU A 113 7.95 11.42 1.71
C LEU A 113 9.18 12.10 2.32
N LYS A 114 10.35 11.93 1.70
CA LYS A 114 11.64 12.48 2.16
C LYS A 114 11.99 12.06 3.59
N ILE A 115 11.71 10.81 3.93
CA ILE A 115 12.02 10.25 5.26
C ILE A 115 13.49 9.82 5.28
N ASP A 116 14.34 10.63 5.89
CA ASP A 116 15.75 10.32 6.14
C ASP A 116 15.96 9.70 7.54
N ILE A 117 17.19 9.26 7.82
CA ILE A 117 17.55 8.63 9.10
C ILE A 117 17.28 9.55 10.31
N PRO A 118 17.64 10.85 10.29
CA PRO A 118 17.28 11.77 11.37
C PRO A 118 15.78 11.85 11.64
N LEU A 119 14.95 12.08 10.61
CA LEU A 119 13.50 12.17 10.76
C LEU A 119 12.90 10.84 11.23
N ALA A 120 13.34 9.73 10.65
CA ALA A 120 12.87 8.41 11.02
C ALA A 120 13.14 8.10 12.50
N THR A 121 14.34 8.43 12.98
CA THR A 121 14.74 8.24 14.38
C THR A 121 13.84 9.03 15.32
N ILE A 122 13.50 10.28 14.98
CA ILE A 122 12.61 11.12 15.79
C ILE A 122 11.22 10.51 15.87
N LEU A 123 10.64 10.13 14.73
CA LEU A 123 9.27 9.60 14.66
C LEU A 123 9.13 8.28 15.42
N VAL A 124 10.10 7.36 15.27
CA VAL A 124 10.11 6.08 15.99
C VAL A 124 10.29 6.29 17.49
N ASN A 125 11.24 7.15 17.91
CA ASN A 125 11.44 7.44 19.32
C ASN A 125 10.21 8.11 19.96
N LEU A 126 9.53 9.00 19.23
CA LEU A 126 8.31 9.62 19.72
C LEU A 126 7.19 8.59 19.87
N ASN A 127 7.01 7.71 18.88
CA ASN A 127 6.04 6.62 18.95
C ASN A 127 6.28 5.70 20.16
N ASN A 128 7.53 5.31 20.41
CA ASN A 128 7.92 4.45 21.55
C ASN A 128 7.67 5.09 22.92
N ARG A 129 7.52 6.42 22.99
CA ARG A 129 7.20 7.16 24.21
C ARG A 129 5.71 7.36 24.43
N MET A 130 4.88 7.07 23.43
CA MET A 130 3.43 7.22 23.56
C MET A 130 2.85 6.04 24.36
N PRO A 131 1.90 6.27 25.29
CA PRO A 131 1.27 5.19 26.06
C PRO A 131 0.52 4.14 25.21
N ARG A 132 0.15 4.49 23.97
CA ARG A 132 -0.52 3.59 23.01
C ARG A 132 0.23 3.59 21.68
N SER A 133 -0.02 4.60 20.86
CA SER A 133 0.64 4.77 19.56
C SER A 133 0.63 6.25 19.17
N LEU A 134 1.62 6.63 18.36
CA LEU A 134 1.63 7.90 17.63
C LEU A 134 0.95 7.69 16.28
N ASN A 135 -0.15 8.41 16.04
CA ASN A 135 -0.74 8.49 14.71
C ASN A 135 -0.14 9.70 13.98
N CYS A 136 0.76 9.45 13.04
CA CYS A 136 1.41 10.47 12.21
C CYS A 136 1.28 10.07 10.74
N GLN A 137 0.53 10.84 9.96
CA GLN A 137 0.18 10.48 8.59
C GLN A 137 0.49 11.61 7.60
N ALA A 138 0.98 11.23 6.42
CA ALA A 138 1.04 12.10 5.26
C ALA A 138 -0.22 11.91 4.40
N SER A 139 -0.80 13.03 3.97
CA SER A 139 -1.87 13.06 2.97
C SER A 139 -1.26 13.25 1.59
N LEU A 140 -1.56 12.34 0.67
CA LEU A 140 -1.19 12.47 -0.74
C LEU A 140 -2.42 12.41 -1.64
N THR A 141 -2.28 12.98 -2.84
CA THR A 141 -3.27 12.80 -3.91
C THR A 141 -2.94 11.56 -4.74
N VAL A 142 -3.95 11.04 -5.46
CA VAL A 142 -3.73 10.00 -6.48
C VAL A 142 -2.70 10.47 -7.53
N HIS A 143 -2.66 11.77 -7.84
CA HIS A 143 -1.70 12.33 -8.79
C HIS A 143 -0.26 12.20 -8.28
N ASP A 144 -0.01 12.49 -7.00
CA ASP A 144 1.33 12.38 -6.40
C ASP A 144 1.85 10.94 -6.48
N VAL A 145 1.01 9.98 -6.11
CA VAL A 145 1.36 8.55 -6.13
C VAL A 145 1.50 8.03 -7.56
N SER A 146 0.70 8.53 -8.51
CA SER A 146 0.82 8.12 -9.92
C SER A 146 2.17 8.47 -10.56
N LYS A 147 2.86 9.52 -10.06
CA LYS A 147 4.19 9.92 -10.56
C LYS A 147 5.29 8.93 -10.20
N ILE A 148 5.10 8.18 -9.12
CA ILE A 148 6.09 7.22 -8.60
C ILE A 148 5.67 5.77 -8.82
N ALA A 149 4.50 5.54 -9.42
CA ALA A 149 4.02 4.20 -9.76
C ALA A 149 4.86 3.61 -10.88
N PHE A 150 5.31 2.37 -10.68
CA PHE A 150 6.03 1.62 -11.72
C PHE A 150 5.07 0.89 -12.67
N TYR A 151 3.82 0.68 -12.24
CA TYR A 151 2.76 0.12 -13.08
C TYR A 151 1.41 0.74 -12.72
N ILE A 152 0.60 1.01 -13.74
CA ILE A 152 -0.76 1.55 -13.61
C ILE A 152 -1.70 0.69 -14.44
N LYS A 153 -2.69 0.07 -13.79
CA LYS A 153 -3.80 -0.62 -14.45
C LYS A 153 -5.01 0.29 -14.46
N THR A 154 -5.64 0.49 -15.62
CA THR A 154 -6.92 1.18 -15.75
C THR A 154 -7.97 0.22 -16.28
N PHE A 155 -9.22 0.42 -15.85
CA PHE A 155 -10.37 -0.39 -16.23
C PHE A 155 -11.37 0.40 -17.09
#